data_AF-D1A4H5-F1
#
_entry.id   AF-D1A4H5-F1
#
_cell.length_a   1.000
_cell.length_b   1.000
_cell.length_c   1.000
_cell.angle_alpha   90.00
_cell.angle_beta   90.00
_cell.angle_gamma   90.00
#
_symmetry.space_group_name_H-M   'P 1'
#
loop_
_entity.id
_entity.type
_entity.pdbx_description
1 polymer ?
#
loop_
_entity_poly.entity_id
_entity_poly.type
_entity_poly.pdbx_seq_one_letter_code
_entity_poly.pdbx_strand_id
1 'polypeptide(L)'
;MPPGEKPPPYLPSARSEEIQIAPGKLRDLATELEKDLDKLKKGHHAENIQEYSPKDYAFGDYDAGQSLYVSVRNGRDRISETFQTFIEAYEQLIESLRRSADNYERAEDANKRNVGGVGGGAYR
;
A
#
# COMPACT_ATOMS: atom_id res chain seq x y z
N MET A 1 -36.03 -20.48 28.19
CA MET A 1 -34.85 -21.38 28.13
C MET A 1 -34.32 -21.58 29.54
N PRO A 2 -33.99 -22.81 29.95
CA PRO A 2 -33.59 -23.13 31.32
C PRO A 2 -32.13 -22.71 31.62
N PRO A 3 -31.74 -22.61 32.90
CA PRO A 3 -30.37 -22.32 33.29
C PRO A 3 -29.54 -23.60 33.18
N GLY A 4 -28.55 -23.65 32.27
CA GLY A 4 -27.73 -24.86 32.16
C GLY A 4 -26.81 -25.05 30.96
N GLU A 5 -26.69 -24.11 30.03
CA GLU A 5 -25.73 -24.29 28.92
C GLU A 5 -24.35 -23.75 29.29
N LYS A 6 -23.46 -24.66 29.68
CA LYS A 6 -22.02 -24.40 29.66
C LYS A 6 -21.62 -24.12 28.20
N PRO A 7 -20.92 -23.01 27.90
CA PRO A 7 -20.36 -22.81 26.57
C PRO A 7 -19.42 -23.98 26.26
N PRO A 8 -19.39 -24.47 25.01
CA PRO A 8 -18.61 -25.65 24.66
C PRO A 8 -17.13 -25.41 25.03
N PRO A 9 -16.47 -26.37 25.71
CA PRO A 9 -15.03 -26.32 25.87
C PRO A 9 -14.42 -26.51 24.47
N TYR A 10 -13.23 -25.97 24.21
CA TYR A 10 -12.53 -26.04 22.92
C TYR A 10 -12.93 -24.98 21.88
N LEU A 11 -13.15 -23.74 22.31
CA LEU A 11 -12.40 -22.70 21.59
C LEU A 11 -10.97 -22.77 22.14
N PRO A 12 -9.95 -22.97 21.29
CA PRO A 12 -8.58 -22.71 21.72
C PRO A 12 -8.59 -21.33 22.38
N SER A 13 -8.00 -21.20 23.57
CA SER A 13 -7.75 -19.86 24.08
C SER A 13 -7.06 -19.11 22.95
N ALA A 14 -7.53 -17.91 22.65
CA ALA A 14 -6.82 -17.02 21.76
C ALA A 14 -5.50 -16.60 22.43
N ARG A 15 -4.62 -17.54 22.77
CA ARG A 15 -3.21 -17.43 22.44
C ARG A 15 -3.13 -17.49 20.93
N SER A 16 -3.70 -16.46 20.29
CA SER A 16 -3.05 -15.91 19.14
C SER A 16 -1.61 -15.76 19.63
N GLU A 17 -0.68 -16.50 19.04
CA GLU A 17 0.58 -15.86 18.76
C GLU A 17 0.18 -14.61 17.98
N GLU A 18 -0.15 -13.56 18.74
CA GLU A 18 -0.47 -12.25 18.23
C GLU A 18 0.82 -11.96 17.49
N ILE A 19 0.77 -12.02 16.16
CA ILE A 19 1.89 -11.59 15.35
C ILE A 19 2.03 -10.15 15.80
N GLN A 20 2.97 -9.90 16.71
CA GLN A 20 3.30 -8.58 17.22
C GLN A 20 3.98 -7.87 16.05
N ILE A 21 3.17 -7.50 15.06
CA ILE A 21 3.60 -6.61 14.01
C ILE A 21 3.75 -5.29 14.73
N ALA A 22 4.98 -4.97 15.12
CA ALA A 22 5.31 -3.72 15.76
C ALA A 22 4.81 -2.58 14.86
N PRO A 23 3.78 -1.80 15.28
CA PRO A 23 3.20 -0.75 14.44
C PRO A 23 4.26 0.26 13.96
N GLY A 24 5.28 0.48 14.81
CA GLY A 24 6.48 1.25 14.46
C GLY A 24 7.19 0.73 13.20
N LYS A 25 7.42 -0.59 13.08
CA LYS A 25 8.10 -1.16 11.89
C LYS A 25 7.29 -0.97 10.61
N LEU A 26 5.96 -1.03 10.69
CA LEU A 26 5.09 -0.75 9.54
C LEU A 26 5.17 0.71 9.12
N ARG A 27 5.23 1.65 10.08
CA ARG A 27 5.41 3.08 9.81
C ARG A 27 6.79 3.41 9.27
N ASP A 28 7.83 2.78 9.80
CA ASP A 28 9.20 2.94 9.32
C ASP A 28 9.30 2.47 7.87
N LEU A 29 8.77 1.28 7.57
CA LEU A 29 8.71 0.76 6.20
C LEU A 29 7.90 1.68 5.27
N ALA A 30 6.72 2.14 5.70
CA ALA A 30 5.91 3.08 4.92
C ALA A 30 6.68 4.39 4.64
N THR A 31 7.48 4.87 5.59
CA THR A 31 8.29 6.08 5.45
C THR A 31 9.47 5.87 4.49
N GLU A 32 10.13 4.71 4.55
CA GLU A 32 11.18 4.36 3.59
C GLU A 32 10.63 4.28 2.16
N LEU A 33 9.50 3.59 1.98
CA LEU A 33 8.81 3.49 0.70
C LEU A 33 8.37 4.87 0.19
N GLU A 34 7.86 5.75 1.07
CA GLU A 34 7.48 7.12 0.67
C GLU A 34 8.68 7.93 0.17
N LYS A 35 9.86 7.79 0.79
CA LYS A 35 11.09 8.44 0.31
C LYS A 35 11.50 7.93 -1.07
N ASP A 36 11.37 6.64 -1.31
CA ASP A 36 11.72 6.05 -2.61
C ASP A 36 10.72 6.43 -3.70
N LEU A 37 9.43 6.49 -3.36
CA LEU A 37 8.39 7.04 -4.23
C LEU A 37 8.66 8.51 -4.58
N ASP A 38 9.05 9.33 -3.61
CA ASP A 38 9.41 10.73 -3.83
C ASP A 38 10.61 10.88 -4.79
N LYS A 39 11.62 10.00 -4.68
CA LYS A 39 12.73 9.97 -5.63
C LYS A 39 12.26 9.59 -7.03
N LEU A 40 11.40 8.58 -7.14
CA LEU A 40 10.84 8.14 -8.43
C LEU A 40 10.03 9.25 -9.10
N LYS A 41 9.20 9.98 -8.32
CA LYS A 41 8.43 11.12 -8.83
C LYS A 41 9.33 12.27 -9.28
N LYS A 42 10.37 12.60 -8.50
CA LYS A 42 11.37 13.63 -8.85
C LYS A 42 12.21 13.28 -10.08
N GLY A 43 12.33 11.99 -10.39
CA GLY A 43 13.03 11.51 -11.58
C GLY A 43 12.33 11.88 -12.90
N HIS A 44 11.09 12.39 -12.85
CA HIS A 44 10.30 12.80 -14.02
C HIS A 44 10.32 11.76 -15.15
N HIS A 45 10.29 10.47 -14.81
CA HIS A 45 10.55 9.41 -15.78
C HIS A 45 9.53 9.39 -16.93
N ALA A 46 8.26 9.69 -16.62
CA ALA A 46 7.20 9.80 -17.63
C ALA A 46 7.41 11.02 -18.56
N GLU A 47 7.82 12.17 -18.03
CA GLU A 47 8.16 13.35 -18.84
C GLU A 47 9.43 13.12 -19.66
N ASN A 48 10.44 12.47 -19.09
CA ASN A 48 11.69 12.12 -19.76
C ASN A 48 11.46 11.17 -20.93
N ILE A 49 10.55 10.20 -20.79
CA ILE A 49 10.16 9.31 -21.89
C ILE A 49 9.59 10.14 -23.06
N GLN A 50 8.82 11.20 -22.79
CA GLN A 50 8.35 12.11 -23.84
C GLN A 50 9.46 12.97 -24.43
N GLU A 51 10.35 13.49 -23.60
CA GLU A 51 11.42 14.39 -24.03
C GLU A 51 12.49 13.71 -24.89
N TYR A 52 12.91 12.50 -24.51
CA TYR A 52 13.94 11.74 -25.21
C TYR A 52 13.40 10.88 -26.37
N SER A 53 12.07 10.80 -26.54
CA SER A 53 11.48 10.13 -27.69
C SER A 53 11.69 10.94 -28.98
N PRO A 54 11.88 10.28 -30.14
CA PRO A 54 11.94 10.97 -31.41
C PRO A 54 10.68 11.82 -31.64
N LYS A 55 10.86 13.08 -31.99
CA LYS A 55 9.76 14.01 -32.29
C LYS A 55 9.15 13.71 -33.66
N ASP A 56 7.91 14.12 -33.87
CA ASP A 56 7.10 13.81 -35.06
C ASP A 56 7.81 14.11 -36.39
N TYR A 57 8.59 15.20 -36.45
CA TYR A 57 9.36 15.58 -37.63
C TYR A 57 10.52 14.62 -37.96
N ALA A 58 10.96 13.78 -37.01
CA ALA A 58 12.07 12.83 -37.20
C ALA A 58 11.67 11.63 -38.06
N PHE A 59 10.38 11.41 -38.29
CA PHE A 59 9.86 10.26 -39.04
C PHE A 59 9.65 10.53 -40.53
N GLY A 60 9.60 11.81 -40.95
CA GLY A 60 9.37 12.20 -42.35
C GLY A 60 7.99 11.83 -42.90
N ASP A 61 7.75 12.18 -44.16
CA ASP A 61 6.42 12.07 -44.81
C ASP A 61 6.21 10.77 -45.61
N TYR A 62 7.11 9.79 -45.49
CA TYR A 62 6.99 8.52 -46.22
C TYR A 62 6.25 7.46 -45.38
N ASP A 63 5.51 6.56 -46.05
CA ASP A 63 4.58 5.61 -45.42
C ASP A 63 5.21 4.77 -44.30
N ALA A 64 6.44 4.28 -44.50
CA ALA A 64 7.16 3.51 -43.48
C ALA A 64 7.50 4.36 -42.25
N GLY A 65 7.81 5.64 -42.44
CA GLY A 65 8.05 6.60 -41.36
C GLY A 65 6.78 6.87 -40.55
N GLN A 66 5.64 7.04 -41.23
CA GLN A 66 4.34 7.22 -40.58
C GLN A 66 3.88 5.98 -39.79
N SER A 67 4.11 4.78 -40.34
CA SER A 67 3.83 3.52 -39.60
C SER A 67 4.72 3.35 -38.37
N LEU A 68 5.99 3.77 -38.45
CA LEU A 68 6.92 3.73 -37.33
C LEU A 68 6.53 4.77 -36.27
N TYR A 69 6.14 5.98 -36.69
CA TYR A 69 5.66 7.05 -35.80
C TYR A 69 4.52 6.57 -34.91
N VAL A 70 3.48 5.95 -35.49
CA VAL A 70 2.34 5.42 -34.72
C VAL A 70 2.79 4.38 -33.69
N SER A 71 3.69 3.49 -34.10
CA SER A 71 4.21 2.44 -33.20
C SER A 71 5.02 3.01 -32.04
N VAL A 72 5.91 3.97 -32.32
CA VAL A 72 6.73 4.64 -31.30
C VAL A 72 5.87 5.44 -30.35
N ARG A 73 4.90 6.21 -30.86
CA ARG A 73 3.96 6.97 -30.04
C ARG A 73 3.14 6.06 -29.13
N ASN A 74 2.56 4.99 -29.66
CA ASN A 74 1.79 4.03 -28.86
C ASN A 74 2.66 3.35 -27.79
N GLY A 75 3.89 2.98 -28.14
CA GLY A 75 4.83 2.41 -27.18
C GLY A 75 5.15 3.37 -26.04
N ARG A 76 5.46 4.63 -26.39
CA ARG A 76 5.74 5.70 -25.44
C ARG A 76 4.59 5.93 -24.47
N ASP A 77 3.38 6.12 -25.00
CA ASP A 77 2.20 6.41 -24.20
C ASP A 77 1.90 5.24 -23.24
N ARG A 78 2.07 4.00 -23.70
CA ARG A 78 1.89 2.80 -22.85
C ARG A 78 2.93 2.66 -21.74
N ILE A 79 4.19 3.04 -21.99
CA ILE A 79 5.22 3.05 -20.94
C ILE A 79 4.88 4.12 -19.90
N SER A 80 4.47 5.31 -20.32
CA SER A 80 4.04 6.38 -19.40
C SER A 80 2.85 5.95 -18.54
N GLU A 81 1.82 5.32 -19.12
CA GLU A 81 0.67 4.77 -18.38
C GLU A 81 1.09 3.69 -17.37
N THR A 82 1.99 2.80 -17.77
CA THR A 82 2.50 1.73 -16.88
C THR A 82 3.25 2.33 -15.69
N PHE A 83 4.02 3.38 -15.92
CA PHE A 83 4.76 4.07 -14.88
C PHE A 83 3.82 4.76 -13.87
N GLN A 84 2.76 5.41 -14.36
CA GLN A 84 1.73 6.00 -13.50
C GLN A 84 1.01 4.94 -12.67
N THR A 85 0.60 3.83 -13.29
CA THR A 85 -0.04 2.71 -12.59
C THR A 85 0.86 2.15 -11.49
N PHE A 86 2.17 2.04 -11.76
CA PHE A 86 3.14 1.59 -10.76
C PHE A 86 3.22 2.56 -9.57
N ILE A 87 3.28 3.88 -9.82
CA ILE A 87 3.28 4.91 -8.77
C ILE A 87 2.02 4.79 -7.90
N GLU A 88 0.84 4.67 -8.51
CA GLU A 88 -0.43 4.56 -7.77
C GLU A 88 -0.47 3.30 -6.89
N ALA A 89 -0.03 2.16 -7.42
CA ALA A 89 0.06 0.93 -6.65
C ALA A 89 1.03 1.07 -5.45
N TYR A 90 2.12 1.81 -5.65
CA TYR A 90 3.10 2.11 -4.60
C TYR A 90 2.48 2.97 -3.48
N GLU A 91 1.70 3.99 -3.83
CA GLU A 91 0.97 4.83 -2.87
C GLU A 91 -0.05 4.02 -2.07
N GLN A 92 -0.82 3.17 -2.74
CA GLN A 92 -1.80 2.29 -2.09
C GLN A 92 -1.15 1.35 -1.08
N LEU A 93 0.04 0.82 -1.39
CA LEU A 93 0.80 -0.02 -0.47
C LEU A 93 1.23 0.77 0.78
N ILE A 94 1.79 1.97 0.61
CA ILE A 94 2.17 2.86 1.72
C ILE A 94 0.96 3.16 2.61
N GLU A 95 -0.18 3.48 2.01
CA GLU A 95 -1.41 3.76 2.75
C GLU A 95 -1.90 2.53 3.52
N SER A 96 -1.86 1.35 2.90
CA SER A 96 -2.25 0.10 3.55
C SER A 96 -1.37 -0.22 4.76
N LEU A 97 -0.06 0.01 4.67
CA LEU A 97 0.87 -0.16 5.79
C LEU A 97 0.55 0.80 6.95
N ARG A 98 0.27 2.08 6.64
CA ARG A 98 -0.13 3.09 7.65
C ARG A 98 -1.44 2.71 8.33
N ARG A 99 -2.48 2.37 7.55
CA ARG A 99 -3.77 1.92 8.08
C ARG A 99 -3.64 0.66 8.95
N SER A 100 -2.78 -0.27 8.54
CA SER A 100 -2.51 -1.48 9.32
C SER A 100 -1.87 -1.13 10.67
N ALA A 101 -0.88 -0.25 10.69
CA ALA A 101 -0.25 0.21 11.93
C ALA A 101 -1.27 0.87 12.88
N ASP A 102 -2.11 1.76 12.37
CA ASP A 102 -3.14 2.44 13.17
C ASP A 102 -4.19 1.47 13.72
N ASN A 103 -4.55 0.45 12.96
CA ASN A 103 -5.49 -0.58 13.41
C ASN A 103 -4.90 -1.43 14.55
N TYR A 104 -3.61 -1.77 14.49
CA TYR A 104 -2.92 -2.48 15.57
C TYR A 104 -2.86 -1.63 16.85
N GLU A 105 -2.54 -0.34 16.76
CA GLU A 105 -2.53 0.55 17.94
C GLU A 105 -3.92 0.68 18.56
N ARG A 106 -4.96 0.85 17.75
CA ARG A 106 -6.35 0.90 18.25
C ARG A 106 -6.76 -0.40 18.93
N ALA A 107 -6.35 -1.55 18.39
CA ALA A 107 -6.62 -2.85 18.99
C ALA A 107 -5.90 -3.01 20.34
N GLU A 108 -4.63 -2.62 20.42
CA GLU A 108 -3.89 -2.61 21.69
C GLU A 108 -4.54 -1.70 22.75
N ASP A 109 -4.95 -0.49 22.35
CA ASP A 109 -5.60 0.47 23.25
C ASP A 109 -6.96 -0.04 23.74
N ALA A 110 -7.75 -0.67 22.87
CA ALA A 110 -9.00 -1.30 23.24
C ALA A 110 -8.78 -2.46 24.23
N ASN A 111 -7.76 -3.29 23.99
CA ASN A 111 -7.38 -4.37 24.90
C ASN A 111 -6.95 -3.82 26.27
N LYS A 112 -6.10 -2.79 26.32
CA LYS A 112 -5.69 -2.14 27.59
C LYS A 112 -6.89 -1.61 28.39
N ARG A 113 -7.85 -0.95 27.72
CA ARG A 113 -9.07 -0.43 28.36
C ARG A 113 -9.97 -1.53 28.90
N ASN A 114 -10.16 -2.62 28.14
CA ASN A 114 -10.99 -3.74 28.56
C ASN A 114 -10.36 -4.52 29.73
N VAL A 115 -9.05 -4.75 29.71
CA VAL A 115 -8.34 -5.42 30.81
C VAL A 115 -8.33 -4.54 32.08
N GLY A 116 -8.15 -3.23 31.93
CA GLY A 116 -8.24 -2.27 33.04
C GLY A 116 -9.65 -2.17 33.66
N GLY A 117 -10.70 -2.31 32.85
CA GLY A 117 -12.08 -2.32 33.31
C GLY A 117 -12.50 -3.60 34.06
N VAL A 118 -11.94 -4.75 33.70
CA VAL A 118 -12.23 -6.03 34.36
C VAL A 118 -11.48 -6.20 35.69
N GLY A 119 -10.30 -5.60 35.84
CA GLY A 119 -9.52 -5.64 37.08
C GLY A 119 -10.06 -4.75 38.23
N GLY A 120 -10.88 -3.74 37.92
CA GLY A 120 -11.43 -2.80 38.91
C GLY A 120 -12.75 -3.22 39.56
N GLY A 121 -13.40 -4.28 39.07
CA GLY A 121 -14.72 -4.72 39.53
C GLY A 121 -14.74 -5.95 40.47
N ALA A 122 -13.59 -6.56 40.74
CA ALA A 122 -13.51 -7.84 41.48
C ALA A 122 -13.08 -7.69 42.96
N TYR A 123 -13.06 -6.48 43.51
CA TYR A 123 -12.83 -6.22 44.93
C TYR A 123 -13.82 -5.18 45.46
N ARG A 124 -15.08 -5.55 45.61
CA ARG A 124 -16.01 -4.97 46.59
C ARG A 124 -16.94 -6.03 47.12
#